data_AF-A0AAD4G803-F1
#
_entry.id   AF-A0AAD4G803-F1
#
_cell.length_a   1.000
_cell.length_b   1.000
_cell.length_c   1.000
_cell.angle_alpha   90.00
_cell.angle_beta   90.00
_cell.angle_gamma   90.00
#
_symmetry.space_group_name_H-M   'P 1'
#
loop_
_entity.id
_entity.type
_entity.pdbx_description
1 polymer ?
#
loop_
_entity_poly.entity_id
_entity_poly.type
_entity_poly.pdbx_seq_one_letter_code
_entity_poly.pdbx_strand_id
1 'polypeptide(L)'
;MSPLPAHECPPIFFTDCVRALVTPYSHPGVTLQFHPNSAIQGQRPGEIVIPDFRLDIRPRRELGFAVWVGECAFTQTRADAEAQLAQAVLNAPQIDTAFLISFNDATPNLPRRDVGHAIFSQPRLPETVFRPTGLGDQPITTLHPVIVNNVTWVSIKAVDVFVFLRGDDGKFSFRIDEGNPLAAHGTLHPVMAMQNVKSLLDIASKRLLCRIADTVETHHNVEHAHSLRHAAETVRFPVDWTLFLEEIQLALYATALTRYTSSYNGENVSKRKESSSLEAGPSNKRPAPPLQPSNPGGSRKKSGRKKKQKGRREANAVPDHQDLQGS
;
A
#
# COMPACT_ATOMS: atom_id res chain seq x y z
N MET A 1 -12.37 -11.84 0.61
CA MET A 1 -12.32 -11.19 1.93
C MET A 1 -12.25 -9.70 1.66
N SER A 2 -13.08 -8.90 2.31
CA SER A 2 -12.96 -7.44 2.26
C SER A 2 -11.59 -7.01 2.78
N PRO A 3 -11.04 -5.87 2.32
CA PRO A 3 -9.82 -5.33 2.89
C PRO A 3 -9.95 -5.13 4.40
N LEU A 4 -8.83 -5.17 5.12
CA LEU A 4 -8.84 -4.92 6.56
C LEU A 4 -9.05 -3.42 6.81
N PRO A 5 -9.75 -3.01 7.90
CA PRO A 5 -10.00 -1.59 8.18
C PRO A 5 -8.73 -0.70 8.18
N ALA A 6 -7.60 -1.22 8.67
CA ALA A 6 -6.33 -0.48 8.66
C ALA A 6 -5.74 -0.28 7.25
N HIS A 7 -6.15 -1.10 6.27
CA HIS A 7 -5.82 -0.90 4.85
C HIS A 7 -6.69 0.19 4.21
N GLU A 8 -7.98 0.26 4.57
CA GLU A 8 -8.92 1.22 3.98
C GLU A 8 -8.85 2.63 4.62
N CYS A 9 -8.40 2.72 5.87
CA CYS A 9 -8.33 3.98 6.60
C CYS A 9 -7.47 5.06 5.89
N PRO A 10 -6.22 4.78 5.45
CA PRO A 10 -5.39 5.77 4.76
C PRO A 10 -6.02 6.38 3.49
N PRO A 11 -6.51 5.61 2.50
CA PRO A 11 -7.10 6.20 1.30
C PRO A 11 -8.39 6.98 1.60
N ILE A 12 -9.17 6.58 2.60
CA ILE A 12 -10.36 7.34 3.05
C ILE A 12 -9.93 8.70 3.63
N PHE A 13 -8.96 8.71 4.55
CA PHE A 13 -8.47 9.93 5.18
C PHE A 13 -7.91 10.93 4.16
N PHE A 14 -7.10 10.46 3.20
CA PHE A 14 -6.58 11.30 2.13
C PHE A 14 -7.69 11.81 1.20
N THR A 15 -8.71 11.00 0.93
CA THR A 15 -9.89 11.43 0.16
C THR A 15 -10.59 12.61 0.84
N ASP A 16 -10.75 12.55 2.16
CA ASP A 16 -11.38 13.63 2.93
C ASP A 16 -10.52 14.90 2.94
N CYS A 17 -9.20 14.77 3.06
CA CYS A 17 -8.26 15.90 2.92
C CYS A 17 -8.37 16.56 1.54
N VAL A 18 -8.39 15.78 0.46
CA VAL A 18 -8.55 16.33 -0.91
C VAL A 18 -9.92 16.98 -1.06
N ARG A 19 -10.99 16.38 -0.51
CA ARG A 19 -12.32 17.00 -0.56
C ARG A 19 -12.31 18.35 0.15
N ALA A 20 -11.72 18.44 1.33
CA ALA A 20 -11.56 19.70 2.07
C ALA A 20 -10.74 20.74 1.27
N LEU A 21 -9.67 20.29 0.60
CA LEU A 21 -8.82 21.14 -0.25
C LEU A 21 -9.60 21.78 -1.40
N VAL A 22 -10.46 21.01 -2.08
CA VAL A 22 -11.06 21.41 -3.37
C VAL A 22 -12.48 21.96 -3.25
N THR A 23 -13.19 21.68 -2.15
CA THR A 23 -14.58 22.14 -1.94
C THR A 23 -14.74 23.67 -2.10
N PRO A 24 -13.83 24.52 -1.58
CA PRO A 24 -13.92 25.98 -1.77
C PRO A 24 -13.86 26.43 -3.24
N TYR A 25 -13.35 25.56 -4.11
CA TYR A 25 -13.01 25.83 -5.51
C TYR A 25 -13.92 25.08 -6.49
N SER A 26 -15.04 24.56 -6.00
CA SER A 26 -15.96 23.79 -6.84
C SER A 26 -16.52 24.64 -7.99
N HIS A 27 -16.60 24.04 -9.18
CA HIS A 27 -17.12 24.69 -10.39
C HIS A 27 -18.14 23.77 -11.08
N PRO A 28 -19.32 24.25 -11.49
CA PRO A 28 -20.35 23.40 -12.10
C PRO A 28 -19.94 22.78 -13.45
N GLY A 29 -18.88 23.29 -14.08
CA GLY A 29 -18.29 22.74 -15.31
C GLY A 29 -17.27 21.63 -15.09
N VAL A 30 -16.74 21.45 -13.87
CA VAL A 30 -15.68 20.48 -13.55
C VAL A 30 -16.01 19.78 -12.25
N THR A 31 -16.09 18.46 -12.30
CA THR A 31 -16.32 17.62 -11.11
C THR A 31 -15.07 16.84 -10.77
N LEU A 32 -14.80 16.69 -9.48
CA LEU A 32 -13.78 15.78 -9.00
C LEU A 32 -14.45 14.49 -8.56
N GLN A 33 -13.94 13.36 -9.06
CA GLN A 33 -14.48 12.04 -8.75
C GLN A 33 -13.42 11.22 -8.02
N PHE A 34 -13.81 10.68 -6.87
CA PHE A 34 -12.98 9.78 -6.08
C PHE A 34 -13.40 8.36 -6.36
N HIS A 35 -12.42 7.53 -6.69
CA HIS A 35 -12.63 6.17 -7.11
C HIS A 35 -11.80 5.22 -6.22
N PRO A 36 -12.37 4.71 -5.12
CA PRO A 36 -11.70 3.67 -4.34
C PRO A 36 -11.66 2.38 -5.16
N ASN A 37 -10.52 1.67 -5.15
CA ASN A 37 -10.37 0.36 -5.79
C ASN A 37 -10.83 0.31 -7.25
N SER A 38 -10.55 1.35 -8.04
CA SER A 38 -11.01 1.43 -9.43
C SER A 38 -9.90 1.15 -10.42
N ALA A 39 -10.20 0.26 -11.38
CA ALA A 39 -9.26 -0.12 -12.43
C ALA A 39 -8.77 1.06 -13.28
N ILE A 40 -7.47 1.04 -13.59
CA ILE A 40 -6.82 1.83 -14.62
C ILE A 40 -6.34 0.85 -15.69
N GLN A 41 -6.94 0.97 -16.87
CA GLN A 41 -6.62 0.13 -18.01
C GLN A 41 -5.41 0.69 -18.77
N GLY A 42 -4.43 -0.17 -19.02
CA GLY A 42 -3.27 0.13 -19.86
C GLY A 42 -3.59 0.07 -21.33
N GLN A 43 -2.59 0.36 -22.15
CA GLN A 43 -2.75 0.35 -23.61
C GLN A 43 -2.86 -1.05 -24.18
N ARG A 44 -2.28 -2.08 -23.53
CA ARG A 44 -2.37 -3.46 -23.99
C ARG A 44 -3.56 -4.17 -23.33
N PRO A 45 -4.27 -5.05 -24.08
CA PRO A 45 -5.33 -5.87 -23.52
C PRO A 45 -4.84 -6.68 -22.31
N GLY A 46 -5.56 -6.58 -21.19
CA GLY A 46 -5.23 -7.28 -19.95
C GLY A 46 -4.27 -6.54 -19.01
N GLU A 47 -3.69 -5.40 -19.42
CA GLU A 47 -2.98 -4.52 -18.49
C GLU A 47 -4.00 -3.75 -17.65
N ILE A 48 -4.24 -4.24 -16.44
CA ILE A 48 -5.13 -3.59 -15.48
C ILE A 48 -4.39 -3.48 -14.17
N VAL A 49 -4.42 -2.30 -13.58
CA VAL A 49 -3.98 -2.05 -12.21
C VAL A 49 -5.12 -1.40 -11.44
N ILE A 50 -5.27 -1.74 -10.17
CA ILE A 50 -6.37 -1.27 -9.33
C ILE A 50 -5.74 -0.62 -8.10
N PRO A 51 -5.50 0.70 -8.11
CA PRO A 51 -5.02 1.38 -6.92
C PRO A 51 -6.12 1.48 -5.86
N ASP A 52 -5.69 1.52 -4.59
CA ASP A 52 -6.59 1.74 -3.46
C ASP A 52 -7.33 3.09 -3.57
N PHE A 53 -6.65 4.10 -4.11
CA PHE A 53 -7.19 5.45 -4.31
C PHE A 53 -6.89 5.97 -5.72
N ARG A 54 -7.89 6.60 -6.34
CA ARG A 54 -7.77 7.36 -7.59
C ARG A 54 -8.64 8.62 -7.54
N LEU A 55 -8.07 9.75 -7.97
CA LEU A 55 -8.77 11.02 -8.15
C LEU A 55 -8.82 11.37 -9.63
N ASP A 56 -10.02 11.65 -10.11
CA ASP A 56 -10.27 12.09 -11.47
C ASP A 56 -10.74 13.54 -11.53
N ILE A 57 -10.24 14.28 -12.51
CA ILE A 57 -10.87 15.50 -12.99
C ILE A 57 -11.82 15.13 -14.12
N ARG A 58 -13.10 15.48 -13.99
CA ARG A 58 -14.13 15.20 -14.99
C ARG A 58 -14.82 16.48 -15.43
N PRO A 59 -14.55 16.96 -16.66
CA PRO A 59 -15.31 18.04 -17.26
C PRO A 59 -16.75 17.60 -17.58
N ARG A 60 -17.71 18.53 -17.53
CA ARG A 60 -19.16 18.24 -17.59
C ARG A 60 -19.61 17.44 -18.83
N ARG A 61 -18.85 17.46 -19.93
CA ARG A 61 -19.22 16.82 -21.20
C ARG A 61 -18.13 15.93 -21.79
N GLU A 62 -17.09 15.65 -21.02
CA GLU A 62 -15.92 14.92 -21.50
C GLU A 62 -15.63 13.70 -20.61
N LEU A 63 -14.76 12.83 -21.12
CA LEU A 63 -14.22 11.75 -20.30
C LEU A 63 -13.29 12.35 -19.25
N GLY A 64 -13.45 11.91 -18.00
CA GLY A 64 -12.54 12.27 -16.94
C GLY A 64 -11.16 11.63 -17.14
N PHE A 65 -10.17 12.20 -16.49
CA PHE A 65 -8.81 11.68 -16.47
C PHE A 65 -8.27 11.62 -15.05
N ALA A 66 -7.51 10.57 -14.76
CA ALA A 66 -6.87 10.37 -13.47
C ALA A 66 -5.74 11.37 -13.27
N VAL A 67 -5.76 12.10 -12.17
CA VAL A 67 -4.71 13.04 -11.78
C VAL A 67 -3.90 12.52 -10.60
N TRP A 68 -4.54 11.93 -9.59
CA TRP A 68 -3.82 11.38 -8.44
C TRP A 68 -4.13 9.90 -8.24
N VAL A 69 -3.17 9.15 -7.72
CA VAL A 69 -3.32 7.75 -7.33
C VAL A 69 -2.65 7.47 -5.99
N GLY A 70 -3.10 6.45 -5.29
CA GLY A 70 -2.57 6.10 -3.97
C GLY A 70 -2.67 4.62 -3.69
N GLU A 71 -1.70 4.10 -2.94
CA GLU A 71 -1.66 2.73 -2.43
C GLU A 71 -1.41 2.70 -0.92
N CYS A 72 -1.99 1.69 -0.27
CA CYS A 72 -1.74 1.34 1.11
C CYS A 72 -1.06 -0.04 1.17
N ALA A 73 0.22 -0.08 1.54
CA ALA A 73 0.96 -1.31 1.77
C ALA A 73 0.73 -1.84 3.20
N PHE A 74 -0.52 -2.16 3.54
CA PHE A 74 -0.85 -2.80 4.83
C PHE A 74 -0.70 -4.32 4.79
N THR A 75 -1.16 -4.94 3.69
CA THR A 75 -1.09 -6.41 3.49
C THR A 75 -0.05 -6.84 2.45
N GLN A 76 0.71 -5.90 1.89
CA GLN A 76 1.72 -6.14 0.86
C GLN A 76 3.03 -5.42 1.20
N THR A 77 4.10 -5.76 0.49
CA THR A 77 5.38 -5.07 0.70
C THR A 77 5.35 -3.68 0.07
N ARG A 78 6.20 -2.78 0.56
CA ARG A 78 6.40 -1.45 -0.04
C ARG A 78 6.75 -1.55 -1.52
N ALA A 79 7.64 -2.48 -1.88
CA ALA A 79 8.10 -2.66 -3.26
C ALA A 79 6.97 -3.11 -4.20
N ASP A 80 6.07 -3.98 -3.74
CA ASP A 80 4.92 -4.41 -4.54
C ASP A 80 3.94 -3.24 -4.77
N ALA A 81 3.71 -2.42 -3.75
CA ALA A 81 2.87 -1.23 -3.85
C ALA A 81 3.49 -0.16 -4.76
N GLU A 82 4.81 0.08 -4.66
CA GLU A 82 5.54 0.96 -5.58
C GLU A 82 5.44 0.46 -7.03
N ALA A 83 5.53 -0.85 -7.27
CA ALA A 83 5.38 -1.43 -8.59
C ALA A 83 3.95 -1.24 -9.15
N GLN A 84 2.93 -1.35 -8.31
CA GLN A 84 1.53 -1.05 -8.68
C GLN A 84 1.36 0.41 -9.05
N LEU A 85 1.86 1.35 -8.23
CA LEU A 85 1.85 2.78 -8.55
C LEU A 85 2.60 3.08 -9.85
N ALA A 86 3.77 2.47 -10.06
CA ALA A 86 4.54 2.61 -11.29
C ALA A 86 3.73 2.16 -12.51
N GLN A 87 3.01 1.05 -12.41
CA GLN A 87 2.13 0.59 -13.48
C GLN A 87 0.94 1.53 -13.70
N ALA A 88 0.37 2.09 -12.64
CA ALA A 88 -0.73 3.05 -12.73
C ALA A 88 -0.32 4.33 -13.47
N VAL A 89 0.83 4.91 -13.14
CA VAL A 89 1.33 6.14 -13.80
C VAL A 89 1.77 5.89 -15.25
N LEU A 90 2.14 4.66 -15.60
CA LEU A 90 2.41 4.24 -16.97
C LEU A 90 1.10 4.10 -17.78
N ASN A 91 0.06 3.52 -17.18
CA ASN A 91 -1.23 3.31 -17.83
C ASN A 91 -2.02 4.63 -18.00
N ALA A 92 -1.84 5.59 -17.10
CA ALA A 92 -2.50 6.91 -17.16
C ALA A 92 -1.46 8.05 -17.06
N PRO A 93 -0.93 8.53 -18.20
CA PRO A 93 0.07 9.59 -18.24
C PRO A 93 -0.37 10.94 -17.64
N GLN A 94 -1.68 11.16 -17.47
CA GLN A 94 -2.25 12.37 -16.87
C GLN A 94 -2.05 12.42 -15.35
N ILE A 95 -1.78 11.28 -14.71
CA ILE A 95 -1.50 11.23 -13.28
C ILE A 95 -0.27 12.09 -13.01
N ASP A 96 -0.35 13.06 -12.09
CA ASP A 96 0.75 13.95 -11.74
C ASP A 96 1.26 13.72 -10.31
N THR A 97 0.51 12.98 -9.50
CA THR A 97 0.82 12.72 -8.09
C THR A 97 0.51 11.27 -7.71
N ALA A 98 1.44 10.64 -7.00
CA ALA A 98 1.26 9.31 -6.43
C ALA A 98 1.56 9.31 -4.92
N PHE A 99 0.75 8.60 -4.15
CA PHE A 99 0.90 8.44 -2.69
C PHE A 99 1.11 6.98 -2.33
N LEU A 100 1.96 6.71 -1.35
CA LEU A 100 2.10 5.38 -0.76
C LEU A 100 2.14 5.50 0.76
N ILE A 101 1.32 4.72 1.44
CA ILE A 101 1.37 4.54 2.89
C ILE A 101 1.86 3.13 3.18
N SER A 102 3.01 2.99 3.84
CA SER A 102 3.63 1.70 4.15
C SER A 102 3.52 1.38 5.63
N PHE A 103 2.99 0.19 5.95
CA PHE A 103 2.94 -0.31 7.32
C PHE A 103 4.00 -1.39 7.52
N ASN A 104 5.04 -1.07 8.29
CA ASN A 104 6.12 -2.01 8.56
C ASN A 104 5.74 -2.96 9.69
N ASP A 105 5.93 -4.27 9.43
CA ASP A 105 5.68 -5.38 10.36
C ASP A 105 4.22 -5.50 10.86
N ALA A 106 3.24 -5.32 9.98
CA ALA A 106 1.80 -5.57 10.25
C ALA A 106 1.43 -7.07 10.40
N THR A 107 2.41 -7.93 10.68
CA THR A 107 2.28 -9.38 10.68
C THR A 107 1.27 -9.82 11.75
N PRO A 108 0.26 -10.65 11.41
CA PRO A 108 -0.67 -11.16 12.39
C PRO A 108 0.06 -12.10 13.35
N ASN A 109 0.13 -11.74 14.64
CA ASN A 109 0.43 -12.73 15.67
C ASN A 109 -0.87 -13.47 15.98
N LEU A 110 -1.15 -14.51 15.21
CA LEU A 110 -2.23 -15.43 15.56
C LEU A 110 -1.91 -16.05 16.94
N PRO A 111 -2.93 -16.31 17.78
CA PRO A 111 -2.72 -17.00 19.03
C PRO A 111 -1.96 -18.31 18.79
N ARG A 112 -0.99 -18.63 19.65
CA ARG A 112 -0.41 -19.98 19.69
C ARG A 112 -1.52 -20.99 19.95
N ARG A 113 -1.36 -22.23 19.49
CA ARG A 113 -2.43 -23.25 19.46
C ARG A 113 -3.06 -23.53 20.83
N ASP A 114 -2.23 -23.50 21.88
CA ASP A 114 -2.59 -23.63 23.30
C ASP A 114 -3.42 -22.43 23.80
N VAL A 115 -3.01 -21.21 23.48
CA VAL A 115 -3.73 -19.98 23.83
C VAL A 115 -5.03 -19.83 23.01
N GLY A 116 -4.99 -20.22 21.75
CA GLY A 116 -6.13 -20.22 20.85
C GLY A 116 -7.25 -21.14 21.35
N HIS A 117 -6.93 -22.37 21.78
CA HIS A 117 -7.95 -23.27 22.33
C HIS A 117 -8.67 -22.65 23.54
N ALA A 118 -7.94 -22.00 24.45
CA ALA A 118 -8.54 -21.35 25.61
C ALA A 118 -9.45 -20.17 25.22
N ILE A 119 -9.02 -19.32 24.28
CA ILE A 119 -9.79 -18.15 23.81
C ILE A 119 -11.02 -18.58 23.02
N PHE A 120 -10.91 -19.59 22.16
CA PHE A 120 -11.99 -20.05 21.29
C PHE A 120 -12.97 -21.01 21.97
N SER A 121 -12.63 -21.52 23.15
CA SER A 121 -13.55 -22.33 23.98
C SER A 121 -14.44 -21.47 24.90
N GLN A 122 -14.24 -20.15 24.93
CA GLN A 122 -15.03 -19.20 25.72
C GLN A 122 -16.11 -18.51 24.88
N PRO A 123 -17.12 -17.87 25.52
CA PRO A 123 -18.02 -16.97 24.82
C PRO A 123 -17.25 -15.91 24.04
N ARG A 124 -17.80 -15.52 22.88
CA ARG A 124 -17.18 -14.51 22.02
C ARG A 124 -16.96 -13.21 22.78
N LEU A 125 -15.75 -12.67 22.69
CA LEU A 125 -15.39 -11.41 23.32
C LEU A 125 -16.17 -10.26 22.67
N PRO A 126 -16.69 -9.31 23.47
CA PRO A 126 -17.35 -8.12 22.93
C PRO A 126 -16.33 -7.17 22.31
N GLU A 127 -16.78 -6.34 21.37
CA GLU A 127 -15.96 -5.34 20.68
C GLU A 127 -15.26 -4.36 21.65
N THR A 128 -15.92 -4.03 22.76
CA THR A 128 -15.38 -3.13 23.79
C THR A 128 -14.08 -3.60 24.43
N VAL A 129 -13.74 -4.90 24.33
CA VAL A 129 -12.46 -5.43 24.83
C VAL A 129 -11.30 -5.04 23.90
N PHE A 130 -11.56 -4.81 22.61
CA PHE A 130 -10.54 -4.43 21.62
C PHE A 130 -10.28 -2.93 21.60
N ARG A 131 -11.24 -2.11 22.06
CA ARG A 131 -11.13 -0.65 22.11
C ARG A 131 -11.15 -0.19 23.57
N PRO A 132 -10.03 0.30 24.13
CA PRO A 132 -10.00 0.80 25.50
C PRO A 132 -11.03 1.91 25.71
N THR A 133 -11.94 1.73 26.66
CA THR A 133 -12.81 2.81 27.16
C THR A 133 -11.96 3.81 27.95
N GLY A 134 -12.00 5.08 27.59
CA GLY A 134 -11.32 6.15 28.34
C GLY A 134 -10.10 6.80 27.68
N LEU A 135 -9.86 6.56 26.39
CA LEU A 135 -8.91 7.36 25.57
C LEU A 135 -9.35 8.83 25.38
N GLY A 136 -10.36 9.29 26.13
CA GLY A 136 -11.22 10.43 25.78
C GLY A 136 -10.58 11.81 25.82
N ASP A 137 -9.38 12.00 26.38
CA ASP A 137 -8.83 13.35 26.60
C ASP A 137 -7.34 13.52 26.23
N GLN A 138 -6.65 12.49 25.76
CA GLN A 138 -5.23 12.59 25.39
C GLN A 138 -5.03 12.27 23.91
N PRO A 139 -4.41 13.17 23.14
CA PRO A 139 -4.17 12.95 21.71
C PRO A 139 -3.26 11.75 21.52
N ILE A 140 -3.57 10.92 20.52
CA ILE A 140 -2.74 9.76 20.20
C ILE A 140 -1.47 10.27 19.51
N THR A 141 -0.34 10.20 20.22
CA THR A 141 0.97 10.60 19.69
C THR A 141 1.76 9.43 19.11
N THR A 142 1.39 8.19 19.44
CA THR A 142 2.01 6.95 18.94
C THR A 142 0.97 5.84 18.82
N LEU A 143 1.17 4.92 17.86
CA LEU A 143 0.35 3.72 17.73
C LEU A 143 0.70 2.72 18.83
N HIS A 144 -0.34 2.13 19.41
CA HIS A 144 -0.22 1.09 20.42
C HIS A 144 -0.67 -0.26 19.84
N PRO A 145 0.04 -1.35 20.20
CA PRO A 145 -0.38 -2.69 19.81
C PRO A 145 -1.74 -3.03 20.44
N VAL A 146 -2.57 -3.75 19.70
CA VAL A 146 -3.87 -4.22 20.19
C VAL A 146 -3.70 -5.60 20.80
N ILE A 147 -3.64 -5.65 22.13
CA ILE A 147 -3.40 -6.86 22.92
C ILE A 147 -4.67 -7.22 23.69
N VAL A 148 -5.21 -8.42 23.46
CA VAL A 148 -6.40 -8.94 24.15
C VAL A 148 -6.12 -10.37 24.59
N ASN A 149 -6.37 -10.67 25.87
CA ASN A 149 -6.09 -11.99 26.48
C ASN A 149 -4.66 -12.49 26.20
N ASN A 150 -3.67 -11.60 26.37
CA ASN A 150 -2.24 -11.86 26.10
C ASN A 150 -1.91 -12.26 24.64
N VAL A 151 -2.80 -11.96 23.70
CA VAL A 151 -2.57 -12.12 22.26
C VAL A 151 -2.47 -10.75 21.60
N THR A 152 -1.36 -10.50 20.90
CA THR A 152 -1.15 -9.30 20.09
C THR A 152 -1.82 -9.44 18.72
N TRP A 153 -3.07 -9.01 18.59
CA TRP A 153 -3.83 -9.16 17.35
C TRP A 153 -3.28 -8.32 16.20
N VAL A 154 -2.79 -7.12 16.52
CA VAL A 154 -2.16 -6.20 15.58
C VAL A 154 -1.08 -5.43 16.32
N SER A 155 0.08 -5.27 15.68
CA SER A 155 1.16 -4.39 16.10
C SER A 155 1.77 -3.80 14.84
N ILE A 156 2.09 -2.51 14.87
CA ILE A 156 2.74 -1.81 13.77
C ILE A 156 4.03 -1.24 14.31
N LYS A 157 5.16 -1.46 13.63
CA LYS A 157 6.44 -0.90 14.06
C LYS A 157 6.68 0.49 13.53
N ALA A 158 6.26 0.73 12.29
CA ALA A 158 6.37 2.04 11.67
C ALA A 158 5.26 2.22 10.63
N VAL A 159 4.86 3.48 10.46
CA VAL A 159 4.01 3.93 9.36
C VAL A 159 4.78 5.01 8.63
N ASP A 160 5.10 4.75 7.37
CA ASP A 160 5.83 5.66 6.51
C ASP A 160 4.91 6.14 5.39
N VAL A 161 5.01 7.42 5.04
CA VAL A 161 4.26 8.05 3.95
C VAL A 161 5.24 8.53 2.90
N PHE A 162 4.92 8.22 1.65
CA PHE A 162 5.70 8.54 0.48
C PHE A 162 4.82 9.33 -0.50
N VAL A 163 5.37 10.40 -1.05
CA VAL A 163 4.71 11.23 -2.05
C VAL A 163 5.64 11.38 -3.23
N PHE A 164 5.13 11.18 -4.44
CA PHE A 164 5.87 11.28 -5.67
C PHE A 164 5.13 12.20 -6.63
N LEU A 165 5.85 13.12 -7.26
CA LEU A 165 5.34 14.03 -8.27
C LEU A 165 5.93 13.69 -9.63
N ARG A 166 5.14 13.88 -10.69
CA ARG A 166 5.64 13.85 -12.06
C ARG A 166 6.56 15.04 -12.31
N GLY A 167 7.71 14.81 -12.93
CA GLY A 167 8.61 15.87 -13.39
C GLY A 167 8.06 16.62 -14.60
N ASP A 168 8.62 17.80 -14.85
CA ASP A 168 8.27 18.61 -16.03
C ASP A 168 8.69 17.91 -17.33
N ASP A 169 9.64 16.96 -17.25
CA ASP A 169 10.00 16.04 -18.33
C ASP A 169 8.96 14.92 -18.58
N GLY A 170 7.86 14.94 -17.83
CA GLY A 170 6.77 13.98 -17.91
C GLY A 170 7.04 12.65 -17.23
N LYS A 171 8.13 12.49 -16.47
CA LYS A 171 8.49 11.20 -15.85
C LYS A 171 8.21 11.14 -14.36
N PHE A 172 7.94 9.94 -13.86
CA PHE A 172 7.94 9.63 -12.43
C PHE A 172 9.26 9.00 -12.02
N SER A 173 9.75 9.39 -10.85
CA SER A 173 10.83 8.70 -10.15
C SER A 173 10.33 8.28 -8.78
N PHE A 174 10.22 6.98 -8.55
CA PHE A 174 9.88 6.39 -7.24
C PHE A 174 11.12 6.25 -6.34
N ARG A 175 12.25 6.84 -6.72
CA ARG A 175 13.48 6.84 -5.90
C ARG A 175 13.42 7.93 -4.87
N ILE A 176 13.75 7.58 -3.63
CA ILE A 176 13.92 8.54 -2.53
C ILE A 176 15.40 8.64 -2.24
N ASP A 177 16.02 9.65 -2.83
CA ASP A 177 17.40 10.04 -2.62
C ASP A 177 17.46 11.58 -2.50
N GLU A 178 18.56 12.10 -1.94
CA GLU A 178 18.73 13.55 -1.69
C GLU A 178 18.67 14.41 -2.97
N GLY A 179 18.81 13.80 -4.15
CA GLY A 179 18.77 14.47 -5.44
C GLY A 179 17.38 14.56 -6.08
N ASN A 180 16.36 13.93 -5.53
CA ASN A 180 15.02 13.91 -6.12
C ASN A 180 14.05 14.86 -5.38
N PRO A 181 13.91 16.13 -5.82
CA PRO A 181 12.99 17.08 -5.18
C PRO A 181 11.51 16.75 -5.43
N LEU A 182 11.23 15.76 -6.27
CA LEU A 182 9.87 15.32 -6.63
C LEU A 182 9.46 14.05 -5.90
N ALA A 183 10.25 13.59 -4.92
CA ALA A 183 9.88 12.51 -4.02
C ALA A 183 10.12 12.94 -2.57
N ALA A 184 9.18 12.62 -1.69
CA ALA A 184 9.32 12.87 -0.27
C ALA A 184 8.94 11.63 0.53
N HIS A 185 9.67 11.41 1.61
CA HIS A 185 9.39 10.42 2.64
C HIS A 185 9.20 11.14 3.98
N GLY A 186 8.25 10.65 4.75
CA GLY A 186 8.04 11.04 6.14
C GLY A 186 7.60 9.83 6.95
N THR A 187 7.97 9.83 8.22
CA THR A 187 7.57 8.80 9.17
C THR A 187 6.45 9.36 10.04
N LEU A 188 5.30 8.68 10.09
CA LEU A 188 4.16 9.06 10.94
C LEU A 188 4.26 8.41 12.33
N HIS A 189 4.74 7.17 12.37
CA HIS A 189 4.99 6.38 13.58
C HIS A 189 6.32 5.63 13.42
N PRO A 190 7.19 5.53 14.44
CA PRO A 190 6.98 5.87 15.86
C PRO A 190 7.27 7.32 16.25
N VAL A 191 8.06 8.04 15.46
CA VAL A 191 8.37 9.46 15.68
C VAL A 191 7.88 10.24 14.47
N MET A 192 6.97 11.18 14.71
CA MET A 192 6.35 11.93 13.63
C MET A 192 7.34 12.93 13.00
N ALA A 193 7.74 12.66 11.76
CA ALA A 193 8.65 13.45 10.94
C ALA A 193 8.06 13.60 9.53
N MET A 194 7.07 14.50 9.40
CA MET A 194 6.23 14.63 8.20
C MET A 194 6.46 15.93 7.41
N GLN A 195 7.48 16.72 7.77
CA GLN A 195 7.69 18.05 7.18
C GLN A 195 7.94 18.00 5.67
N ASN A 196 8.76 17.05 5.20
CA ASN A 196 9.07 16.91 3.78
C ASN A 196 7.84 16.48 2.97
N VAL A 197 7.07 15.53 3.52
CA VAL A 197 5.79 15.09 2.92
C VAL A 197 4.81 16.25 2.84
N LYS A 198 4.64 17.03 3.92
CA LYS A 198 3.76 18.20 3.94
C LYS A 198 4.14 19.22 2.87
N SER A 199 5.43 19.55 2.75
CA SER A 199 5.92 20.47 1.71
C SER A 199 5.62 19.96 0.29
N LEU A 200 5.78 18.66 0.04
CA LEU A 200 5.50 18.09 -1.29
C LEU A 200 3.99 18.00 -1.57
N LEU A 201 3.17 17.73 -0.56
CA LEU A 201 1.70 17.77 -0.65
C LEU A 201 1.17 19.18 -0.94
N ASP A 202 1.79 20.22 -0.39
CA ASP A 202 1.47 21.59 -0.75
C ASP A 202 1.72 21.81 -2.25
N ILE A 203 2.87 21.39 -2.78
CA ILE A 203 3.18 21.48 -4.22
C ILE A 203 2.14 20.69 -5.06
N ALA A 204 1.79 19.47 -4.64
CA ALA A 204 0.75 18.68 -5.29
C ALA A 204 -0.59 19.44 -5.34
N SER A 205 -0.97 20.09 -4.22
CA SER A 205 -2.20 20.88 -4.11
C SER A 205 -2.22 22.05 -5.10
N LYS A 206 -1.10 22.76 -5.25
CA LYS A 206 -0.97 23.83 -6.24
C LYS A 206 -1.16 23.29 -7.65
N ARG A 207 -0.50 22.18 -7.98
CA ARG A 207 -0.61 21.52 -9.28
C ARG A 207 -2.04 21.09 -9.58
N LEU A 208 -2.72 20.49 -8.61
CA LEU A 208 -4.13 20.10 -8.75
C LEU A 208 -5.03 21.30 -9.04
N LEU A 209 -4.90 22.40 -8.30
CA LEU A 209 -5.69 23.61 -8.56
C LEU A 209 -5.40 24.21 -9.94
N CYS A 210 -4.13 24.24 -10.36
CA CYS A 210 -3.77 24.67 -11.72
C CYS A 210 -4.39 23.77 -12.79
N ARG A 211 -4.41 22.45 -12.60
CA ARG A 211 -5.06 21.50 -13.52
C ARG A 211 -6.57 21.71 -13.60
N ILE A 212 -7.22 21.98 -12.47
CA ILE A 212 -8.64 22.34 -12.44
C ILE A 212 -8.85 23.66 -13.19
N ALA A 213 -7.99 24.66 -12.98
CA ALA A 213 -8.05 25.95 -13.67
C ALA A 213 -7.94 25.78 -15.18
N ASP A 214 -6.98 25.01 -15.67
CA ASP A 214 -6.81 24.70 -17.09
C ASP A 214 -8.08 24.05 -17.66
N THR A 215 -8.68 23.12 -16.91
CA THR A 215 -9.93 22.45 -17.32
C THR A 215 -11.13 23.40 -17.32
N VAL A 216 -11.19 24.36 -16.41
CA VAL A 216 -12.24 25.38 -16.38
C VAL A 216 -12.07 26.38 -17.53
N GLU A 217 -10.83 26.75 -17.85
CA GLU A 217 -10.51 27.70 -18.93
C GLU A 217 -10.90 27.14 -20.30
N THR A 218 -10.66 25.84 -20.55
CA THR A 218 -11.12 25.18 -21.79
C THR A 218 -12.64 25.20 -21.95
N HIS A 219 -13.38 25.40 -20.85
CA HIS A 219 -14.84 25.55 -20.84
C HIS A 219 -15.28 27.03 -20.85
N HIS A 220 -14.40 27.94 -21.28
CA HIS A 220 -14.64 29.37 -21.48
C HIS A 220 -14.99 30.17 -20.21
N ASN A 221 -14.57 29.72 -19.02
CA ASN A 221 -14.68 30.51 -17.80
C ASN A 221 -13.30 31.00 -17.32
N VAL A 222 -12.76 31.99 -18.05
CA VAL A 222 -11.42 32.55 -17.83
C VAL A 222 -11.29 33.23 -16.46
N GLU A 223 -12.32 33.92 -15.99
CA GLU A 223 -12.31 34.61 -14.70
C GLU A 223 -12.19 33.64 -13.52
N HIS A 224 -12.95 32.54 -13.56
CA HIS A 224 -12.86 31.50 -12.54
C HIS A 224 -11.51 30.76 -12.62
N ALA A 225 -11.01 30.47 -13.82
CA ALA A 225 -9.69 29.89 -14.00
C ALA A 225 -8.57 30.78 -13.43
N HIS A 226 -8.64 32.09 -13.63
CA HIS A 226 -7.70 33.05 -13.02
C HIS A 226 -7.78 33.03 -11.48
N SER A 227 -8.99 33.00 -10.94
CA SER A 227 -9.21 32.91 -9.49
C SER A 227 -8.61 31.63 -8.89
N LEU A 228 -8.75 30.50 -9.57
CA LEU A 228 -8.14 29.21 -9.18
C LEU A 228 -6.61 29.26 -9.20
N ARG A 229 -6.01 29.88 -10.22
CA ARG A 229 -4.54 30.05 -10.30
C ARG A 229 -4.02 30.94 -9.17
N HIS A 230 -4.70 32.03 -8.86
CA HIS A 230 -4.36 32.88 -7.72
C HIS A 230 -4.49 32.12 -6.39
N ALA A 231 -5.56 31.32 -6.21
CA ALA A 231 -5.71 30.48 -5.04
C ALA A 231 -4.59 29.43 -4.90
N ALA A 232 -4.12 28.87 -6.02
CA ALA A 232 -3.01 27.91 -6.05
C ALA A 232 -1.70 28.47 -5.47
N GLU A 233 -1.51 29.80 -5.45
CA GLU A 233 -0.29 30.40 -4.88
C GLU A 233 -0.19 30.21 -3.36
N THR A 234 -1.34 30.23 -2.68
CA THR A 234 -1.45 30.22 -1.21
C THR A 234 -2.00 28.92 -0.64
N VAL A 235 -2.58 28.05 -1.49
CA VAL A 235 -3.19 26.79 -1.05
C VAL A 235 -2.19 25.89 -0.31
N ARG A 236 -2.69 25.20 0.71
CA ARG A 236 -1.97 24.21 1.52
C ARG A 236 -2.78 22.93 1.59
N PHE A 237 -2.10 21.80 1.64
CA PHE A 237 -2.77 20.51 1.81
C PHE A 237 -3.32 20.41 3.25
N PRO A 238 -4.64 20.22 3.45
CA PRO A 238 -5.26 20.31 4.77
C PRO A 238 -5.13 18.98 5.53
N VAL A 239 -3.90 18.60 5.86
CA VAL A 239 -3.61 17.37 6.62
C VAL A 239 -3.30 17.66 8.08
N ASP A 240 -4.00 16.95 8.96
CA ASP A 240 -3.67 16.83 10.38
C ASP A 240 -3.09 15.43 10.64
N TRP A 241 -1.79 15.37 10.88
CA TRP A 241 -1.07 14.12 11.10
C TRP A 241 -1.41 13.46 12.43
N THR A 242 -1.81 14.22 13.44
CA THR A 242 -2.24 13.68 14.74
C THR A 242 -3.60 13.03 14.59
N LEU A 243 -4.55 13.70 13.94
CA LEU A 243 -5.84 13.10 13.61
C LEU A 243 -5.68 11.86 12.73
N PHE A 244 -4.77 11.88 11.75
CA PHE A 244 -4.52 10.71 10.92
C PHE A 244 -4.01 9.52 11.75
N LEU A 245 -3.14 9.76 12.72
CA LEU A 245 -2.62 8.74 13.62
C LEU A 245 -3.72 8.16 14.52
N GLU A 246 -4.64 8.99 14.99
CA GLU A 246 -5.82 8.59 15.76
C GLU A 246 -6.75 7.68 14.93
N GLU A 247 -7.05 8.07 13.70
CA GLU A 247 -7.85 7.28 12.77
C GLU A 247 -7.21 5.92 12.46
N ILE A 248 -5.88 5.89 12.27
CA ILE A 248 -5.16 4.62 12.13
C ILE A 248 -5.33 3.76 13.39
N GLN A 249 -5.15 4.31 14.59
CA GLN A 249 -5.31 3.53 15.83
C GLN A 249 -6.72 2.93 15.96
N LEU A 250 -7.76 3.70 15.62
CA LEU A 250 -9.14 3.22 15.58
C LEU A 250 -9.30 2.08 14.56
N ALA A 251 -8.70 2.22 13.39
CA ALA A 251 -8.70 1.19 12.35
C ALA A 251 -7.91 -0.07 12.78
N LEU A 252 -6.87 0.05 13.61
CA LEU A 252 -6.16 -1.09 14.19
C LEU A 252 -7.04 -1.86 15.17
N TYR A 253 -7.87 -1.19 15.99
CA TYR A 253 -8.84 -1.86 16.86
C TYR A 253 -9.87 -2.66 16.04
N ALA A 254 -10.44 -2.06 15.00
CA ALA A 254 -11.37 -2.74 14.10
C ALA A 254 -10.70 -3.91 13.37
N THR A 255 -9.44 -3.74 12.94
CA THR A 255 -8.65 -4.80 12.30
C THR A 255 -8.39 -5.97 13.25
N ALA A 256 -8.08 -5.70 14.52
CA ALA A 256 -7.90 -6.73 15.54
C ALA A 256 -9.19 -7.53 15.77
N LEU A 257 -10.34 -6.84 15.85
CA LEU A 257 -11.65 -7.48 16.01
C LEU A 257 -12.00 -8.37 14.81
N THR A 258 -11.72 -7.91 13.58
CA THR A 258 -11.93 -8.70 12.36
C THR A 258 -11.07 -9.96 12.36
N ARG A 259 -9.77 -9.83 12.70
CA ARG A 259 -8.85 -10.98 12.82
C ARG A 259 -9.29 -11.97 13.89
N TYR A 260 -9.77 -11.49 15.02
CA TYR A 260 -10.33 -12.32 16.09
C TYR A 260 -11.57 -13.08 15.62
N THR A 261 -12.52 -12.37 15.01
CA THR A 261 -13.78 -12.95 14.54
C THR A 261 -13.56 -14.04 13.51
N SER A 262 -12.73 -13.80 12.49
CA SER A 262 -12.42 -14.83 11.48
C SER A 262 -11.70 -16.03 12.07
N SER A 263 -10.86 -15.82 13.09
CA SER A 263 -10.20 -16.93 13.80
C SER A 263 -11.19 -17.72 14.66
N TYR A 264 -12.10 -17.04 15.37
CA TYR A 264 -13.15 -17.65 16.21
C TYR A 264 -14.13 -18.48 15.37
N ASN A 265 -14.50 -18.00 14.18
CA ASN A 265 -15.41 -18.70 13.27
C ASN A 265 -14.74 -19.85 12.48
N GLY A 266 -13.45 -20.09 12.68
CA GLY A 266 -12.72 -21.15 11.97
C GLY A 266 -12.40 -20.87 10.50
N GLU A 267 -12.65 -19.64 10.01
CA GLU A 267 -12.40 -19.25 8.61
C GLU A 267 -10.92 -19.33 8.22
N ASN A 268 -10.02 -19.25 9.22
CA ASN A 268 -8.58 -19.35 9.02
C ASN A 268 -8.02 -20.79 9.18
N VAL A 269 -8.81 -21.75 9.68
CA VAL A 269 -8.35 -23.13 9.95
C VAL A 269 -8.42 -24.00 8.69
N SER A 270 -9.37 -23.74 7.80
CA SER A 270 -9.60 -24.57 6.60
C SER A 270 -8.63 -24.32 5.44
N LYS A 271 -7.94 -23.16 5.40
CA LYS A 271 -7.04 -22.81 4.28
C LYS A 271 -5.62 -23.39 4.37
N ARG A 272 -5.26 -24.03 5.49
CA ARG A 272 -3.89 -24.52 5.72
C ARG A 272 -3.68 -25.99 5.37
N LYS A 273 -4.73 -26.72 4.94
CA LYS A 273 -4.61 -28.15 4.59
C LYS A 273 -4.24 -28.43 3.13
N GLU A 274 -4.14 -27.41 2.27
CA GLU A 274 -3.86 -27.59 0.82
C GLU A 274 -2.67 -26.77 0.28
N SER A 275 -1.95 -26.00 1.10
CA SER A 275 -0.82 -25.20 0.62
C SER A 275 0.54 -25.91 0.76
N SER A 276 0.62 -27.20 0.43
CA SER A 276 1.90 -27.91 0.19
C SER A 276 2.08 -28.34 -1.28
N SER A 277 1.21 -27.90 -2.18
CA SER A 277 1.47 -27.89 -3.62
C SER A 277 0.77 -26.68 -4.24
N LEU A 278 1.48 -25.55 -4.33
CA LEU A 278 1.03 -24.44 -5.15
C LEU A 278 1.20 -24.84 -6.62
N GLU A 279 0.14 -25.41 -7.20
CA GLU A 279 -0.11 -25.21 -8.63
C GLU A 279 -0.53 -23.75 -8.82
N ALA A 280 0.22 -23.05 -9.66
CA ALA A 280 -0.11 -21.71 -10.13
C ALA A 280 -1.37 -21.77 -11.00
N GLY A 281 -2.46 -21.15 -10.53
CA GLY A 281 -3.61 -20.79 -11.36
C GLY A 281 -3.28 -19.64 -12.33
N PRO A 282 -4.00 -19.51 -13.45
CA PRO A 282 -3.37 -19.26 -14.75
C PRO A 282 -3.34 -17.78 -15.12
N SER A 283 -2.14 -17.19 -15.21
CA SER A 283 -1.82 -16.17 -16.23
C SER A 283 -0.33 -15.87 -16.18
N ASN A 284 0.47 -16.68 -16.89
CA ASN A 284 1.83 -16.34 -17.25
C ASN A 284 2.20 -17.08 -18.54
N LYS A 285 1.60 -16.67 -19.66
CA LYS A 285 2.21 -16.95 -20.96
C LYS A 285 3.32 -15.92 -21.18
N ARG A 286 4.53 -16.30 -20.75
CA ARG A 286 5.78 -15.68 -21.22
C ARG A 286 5.75 -15.67 -22.76
N PRO A 287 6.03 -14.54 -23.43
CA PRO A 287 6.33 -14.58 -24.86
C PRO A 287 7.62 -15.40 -25.06
N ALA A 288 7.60 -16.30 -26.04
CA ALA A 288 8.80 -16.98 -26.51
C ALA A 288 9.83 -15.94 -27.00
N PRO A 289 11.14 -16.17 -26.80
CA PRO A 289 12.17 -15.29 -27.35
C PRO A 289 12.12 -15.30 -28.89
N PRO A 290 12.57 -14.23 -29.56
CA PRO A 290 12.52 -14.13 -31.01
C PRO A 290 13.40 -15.20 -31.66
N LEU A 291 12.85 -15.83 -32.71
CA LEU A 291 13.57 -16.70 -33.63
C LEU A 291 14.78 -15.95 -34.22
N GLN A 292 15.98 -16.40 -33.88
CA GLN A 292 17.16 -16.04 -34.66
C GLN A 292 17.14 -16.80 -36.00
N PRO A 293 17.54 -16.16 -37.11
CA PRO A 293 17.57 -16.80 -38.41
C PRO A 293 18.64 -17.90 -38.45
N SER A 294 18.20 -19.10 -38.81
CA SER A 294 19.02 -20.26 -39.10
C SER A 294 19.87 -20.05 -40.35
N ASN A 295 21.15 -20.41 -40.29
CA ASN A 295 21.88 -20.94 -41.44
C ASN A 295 22.88 -22.02 -40.99
N PRO A 296 23.26 -22.94 -41.89
CA PRO A 296 23.31 -24.36 -41.58
C PRO A 296 24.74 -24.89 -41.43
N GLY A 297 24.90 -25.97 -40.68
CA GLY A 297 26.08 -26.82 -40.79
C GLY A 297 26.40 -27.60 -39.53
N GLY A 298 26.61 -28.91 -39.69
CA GLY A 298 27.53 -29.64 -38.82
C GLY A 298 26.93 -30.69 -37.89
N SER A 299 26.72 -31.88 -38.46
CA SER A 299 27.25 -33.15 -37.94
C SER A 299 26.80 -33.69 -36.57
N ARG A 300 25.99 -34.76 -36.69
CA ARG A 300 25.79 -35.88 -35.74
C ARG A 300 27.08 -36.31 -35.01
N LYS A 301 26.98 -36.56 -33.69
CA LYS A 301 27.55 -37.79 -33.09
C LYS A 301 26.94 -38.16 -31.72
N LYS A 302 26.97 -39.47 -31.48
CA LYS A 302 26.26 -40.31 -30.51
C LYS A 302 26.78 -40.27 -29.07
N SER A 303 25.94 -40.83 -28.18
CA SER A 303 26.25 -41.62 -26.96
C SER A 303 26.61 -40.80 -25.71
N GLY A 304 26.30 -41.21 -24.49
CA GLY A 304 25.81 -42.51 -24.02
C GLY A 304 25.42 -42.47 -22.54
N ARG A 305 24.69 -43.51 -22.18
CA ARG A 305 24.14 -43.88 -20.87
C ARG A 305 25.26 -44.38 -19.94
N LYS A 306 25.32 -43.96 -18.67
CA LYS A 306 25.91 -44.77 -17.58
C LYS A 306 25.31 -44.44 -16.21
N LYS A 307 25.14 -45.53 -15.45
CA LYS A 307 24.51 -45.73 -14.13
C LYS A 307 25.62 -46.02 -13.10
N LYS A 308 25.26 -45.97 -11.80
CA LYS A 308 25.99 -46.38 -10.56
C LYS A 308 26.85 -45.26 -9.93
N GLN A 309 27.01 -45.10 -8.61
CA GLN A 309 27.00 -46.09 -7.50
C GLN A 309 26.87 -45.36 -6.14
N LYS A 310 25.87 -45.68 -5.31
CA LYS A 310 25.91 -46.24 -3.94
C LYS A 310 27.27 -46.18 -3.20
N GLY A 311 27.30 -45.49 -2.06
CA GLY A 311 28.32 -45.61 -1.00
C GLY A 311 27.71 -45.21 0.35
N ARG A 312 27.69 -46.15 1.30
CA ARG A 312 27.12 -46.10 2.65
C ARG A 312 28.30 -46.19 3.63
N ARG A 313 28.31 -45.39 4.72
CA ARG A 313 28.90 -45.77 6.01
C ARG A 313 28.42 -44.85 7.13
N GLU A 314 27.81 -45.49 8.13
CA GLU A 314 27.48 -44.98 9.47
C GLU A 314 28.70 -45.13 10.39
N ALA A 315 28.78 -44.28 11.43
CA ALA A 315 28.80 -44.65 12.85
C ALA A 315 29.79 -43.84 13.71
N ASN A 316 29.20 -43.08 14.65
CA ASN A 316 29.48 -42.97 16.09
C ASN A 316 30.93 -42.80 16.60
N ALA A 317 31.17 -41.74 17.39
CA ALA A 317 31.09 -41.78 18.86
C ALA A 317 31.81 -40.57 19.49
N VAL A 318 31.08 -39.87 20.36
CA VAL A 318 31.51 -39.01 21.48
C VAL A 318 31.65 -39.97 22.69
N PRO A 319 32.56 -39.82 23.68
CA PRO A 319 32.40 -38.77 24.71
C PRO A 319 33.61 -38.24 25.50
N ASP A 320 33.31 -37.18 26.25
CA ASP A 320 33.80 -36.80 27.59
C ASP A 320 35.28 -36.44 27.78
N HIS A 321 35.69 -35.54 28.68
CA HIS A 321 35.04 -34.72 29.72
C HIS A 321 36.07 -33.65 30.16
N GLN A 322 35.58 -32.57 30.81
CA GLN A 322 36.23 -31.84 31.93
C GLN A 322 37.47 -30.99 31.59
N ASP A 323 37.80 -29.87 32.23
CA ASP A 323 37.28 -28.97 33.27
C ASP A 323 38.48 -27.98 33.46
N LEU A 324 38.38 -26.66 33.62
CA LEU A 324 38.14 -25.90 34.84
C LEU A 324 38.90 -24.57 34.68
N GLN A 325 38.30 -23.48 35.19
CA GLN A 325 38.92 -22.29 35.83
C GLN A 325 39.97 -21.49 35.04
N GLY A 326 39.95 -20.16 34.99
CA GLY A 326 39.45 -19.19 35.95
C GLY A 326 40.52 -18.12 36.10
N SER A 327 40.25 -16.92 35.59
CA SER A 327 40.77 -15.57 35.93
C SER A 327 40.45 -14.64 34.77
#